data_AF-A0A1D6F0X9-F1
#
_entry.id   AF-A0A1D6F0X9-F1
#
_cell.length_a   1.000
_cell.length_b   1.000
_cell.length_c   1.000
_cell.angle_alpha   90.00
_cell.angle_beta   90.00
_cell.angle_gamma   90.00
#
_symmetry.space_group_name_H-M   'P 1'
#
loop_
_entity.id
_entity.type
_entity.pdbx_description
1 polymer ?
#
loop_
_entity_poly.entity_id
_entity_poly.type
_entity_poly.pdbx_seq_one_letter_code
_entity_poly.pdbx_strand_id
1 'polypeptide(L)'
;MGGVPWNRVELTLLVLYALGFYLVVIWRSLRLSHEYSGRLYGLRVGSLAGHLNDLSDAQWRNFRGNLPILTVVMGAFLILVNTLRYCYGLKGRGTALLWLILSLSYLCYLHGAWYATHQSILFFIFHGLFLLVNF
;
A
#
# COMPACT_ATOMS: atom_id res chain seq x y z
N MET A 1 -14.85 -2.55 -45.81
CA MET A 1 -13.55 -2.37 -45.14
C MET A 1 -13.83 -1.93 -43.71
N GLY A 2 -13.80 -2.87 -42.76
CA GLY A 2 -14.19 -2.64 -41.37
C GLY A 2 -13.10 -1.84 -40.65
N GLY A 3 -13.40 -0.58 -40.33
CA GLY A 3 -12.54 0.24 -39.48
C GLY A 3 -12.45 -0.40 -38.11
N VAL A 4 -11.26 -0.84 -37.72
CA VAL A 4 -11.02 -1.35 -36.36
C VAL A 4 -11.36 -0.21 -35.40
N PRO A 5 -12.30 -0.39 -34.45
CA PRO A 5 -12.67 0.66 -33.53
C PRO A 5 -11.43 1.04 -32.70
N TRP A 6 -10.97 2.27 -32.89
CA TRP A 6 -9.72 2.81 -32.32
C TRP A 6 -9.56 2.50 -30.82
N ASN A 7 -10.65 2.57 -30.05
CA ASN A 7 -10.69 2.25 -28.63
C ASN A 7 -10.29 0.79 -28.30
N ARG A 8 -10.55 -0.18 -29.20
CA ARG A 8 -10.14 -1.58 -28.98
C ARG A 8 -8.66 -1.79 -29.20
N VAL A 9 -8.06 -1.04 -30.12
CA VAL A 9 -6.62 -1.08 -30.37
C VAL A 9 -5.88 -0.47 -29.18
N GLU A 10 -6.34 0.67 -28.68
CA GLU A 10 -5.78 1.34 -27.50
C GLU A 10 -5.86 0.45 -26.25
N LEU A 11 -7.03 -0.14 -25.98
CA LEU A 11 -7.19 -1.07 -24.87
C LEU A 11 -6.28 -2.30 -25.00
N THR A 12 -6.13 -2.84 -26.21
CA THR A 12 -5.24 -3.98 -26.46
C THR A 12 -3.77 -3.61 -26.20
N LEU A 13 -3.34 -2.42 -26.62
CA LEU A 13 -1.99 -1.91 -26.37
C LEU A 13 -1.73 -1.70 -24.87
N LEU A 14 -2.69 -1.15 -24.13
CA LEU A 14 -2.59 -0.99 -22.67
C LEU A 14 -2.51 -2.34 -21.95
N VAL A 15 -3.30 -3.33 -22.38
CA VAL A 15 -3.26 -4.69 -21.82
C VAL A 15 -1.92 -5.38 -22.10
N LEU A 16 -1.41 -5.27 -23.33
CA LEU A 16 -0.09 -5.83 -23.69
C LEU A 16 1.04 -5.14 -22.93
N TYR A 17 0.98 -3.82 -22.76
CA TYR A 17 1.92 -3.06 -21.95
C TYR A 17 1.89 -3.51 -20.49
N ALA A 18 0.70 -3.63 -19.90
CA ALA A 18 0.54 -4.10 -18.53
C ALA A 18 1.09 -5.53 -18.35
N LEU A 19 0.77 -6.44 -19.27
CA LEU A 19 1.32 -7.81 -19.26
C LEU A 19 2.84 -7.81 -19.34
N GLY A 20 3.43 -7.06 -20.28
CA GLY A 20 4.88 -6.95 -20.42
C GLY A 20 5.54 -6.40 -19.17
N PHE A 21 4.97 -5.33 -18.59
CA PHE A 21 5.44 -4.75 -17.34
C PHE A 21 5.42 -5.76 -16.19
N TYR A 22 4.31 -6.47 -16.00
CA TYR A 22 4.21 -7.49 -14.94
C TYR A 22 5.18 -8.65 -15.17
N LEU A 23 5.34 -9.12 -16.41
CA LEU A 23 6.30 -10.17 -16.74
C LEU A 23 7.73 -9.74 -16.43
N VAL A 24 8.11 -8.50 -16.74
CA VAL A 24 9.44 -7.95 -16.42
C VAL A 24 9.65 -7.84 -14.92
N VAL A 25 8.65 -7.36 -14.17
CA VAL A 25 8.71 -7.28 -12.71
C VAL A 25 8.86 -8.67 -12.09
N ILE A 26 8.01 -9.63 -12.49
CA ILE A 26 8.05 -11.01 -12.00
C ILE A 26 9.40 -11.65 -12.33
N TRP A 27 9.88 -11.51 -13.57
CA TRP A 27 11.18 -12.06 -13.97
C TRP A 27 12.32 -11.47 -13.17
N ARG A 28 12.32 -10.15 -12.95
CA ARG A 28 13.35 -9.47 -12.15
C ARG A 28 13.30 -9.90 -10.68
N SER A 29 12.10 -10.05 -10.10
CA SER A 29 11.90 -10.57 -8.74
C SER A 29 12.35 -12.02 -8.60
N LEU A 30 12.03 -12.88 -9.58
CA LEU A 30 12.45 -14.27 -9.59
C LEU A 30 13.97 -14.39 -9.76
N ARG A 31 14.59 -13.57 -10.61
CA ARG A 31 16.04 -13.55 -10.78
C ARG A 31 16.76 -13.11 -9.50
N LEU A 32 16.28 -12.04 -8.85
CA LEU A 32 16.79 -11.62 -7.54
C LEU A 32 16.65 -12.74 -6.50
N SER A 33 15.50 -13.41 -6.47
CA SER A 33 15.25 -14.53 -5.55
C SER A 33 16.17 -15.72 -5.81
N HIS A 34 16.44 -16.04 -7.08
CA HIS A 34 17.30 -17.17 -7.45
C HIS A 34 18.77 -16.90 -7.08
N GLU A 35 19.22 -15.66 -7.25
CA GLU A 35 20.58 -15.22 -6.93
C GLU A 35 20.82 -15.16 -5.40
N TYR A 36 19.78 -14.89 -4.61
CA TYR A 36 19.83 -14.95 -3.13
C TYR A 36 19.57 -16.35 -2.55
N SER A 37 18.99 -17.27 -3.30
CA SER A 37 18.68 -18.65 -2.86
C SER A 37 19.93 -19.43 -2.40
N GLY A 38 21.10 -19.14 -2.98
CA GLY A 38 22.36 -19.84 -2.68
C GLY A 38 23.10 -19.39 -1.41
N ARG A 39 22.62 -18.38 -0.67
CA ARG A 39 23.36 -17.76 0.46
C ARG A 39 22.57 -17.57 1.76
N LEU A 40 21.46 -18.28 1.95
CA LEU A 40 20.61 -18.15 3.14
C LEU A 40 21.14 -18.96 4.34
N TYR A 41 22.26 -18.54 4.94
CA TYR A 41 22.87 -19.15 6.14
C TYR A 41 22.08 -18.93 7.45
N GLY A 42 20.84 -18.42 7.40
CA GLY A 42 20.06 -17.99 8.57
C GLY A 42 18.58 -18.39 8.59
N LEU A 43 18.13 -19.24 7.66
CA LEU A 43 16.75 -19.73 7.58
C LEU A 43 16.35 -20.44 8.87
N ARG A 44 15.36 -19.90 9.58
CA ARG A 44 14.75 -20.53 10.76
C ARG A 44 13.28 -20.78 10.47
N VAL A 45 12.73 -21.86 11.02
CA VAL A 45 11.28 -22.17 10.89
C VAL A 45 10.48 -20.97 11.39
N GLY A 46 9.75 -20.33 10.48
CA GLY A 46 8.85 -19.23 10.75
C GLY A 46 7.52 -19.73 11.33
N SER A 47 6.73 -18.80 11.87
CA SER A 47 5.49 -19.10 12.58
C SER A 47 4.33 -19.61 11.70
N LEU A 48 4.47 -19.64 10.38
CA LEU A 48 3.42 -20.07 9.45
C LEU A 48 3.84 -21.36 8.74
N ALA A 49 3.17 -22.46 9.07
CA ALA A 49 3.13 -23.72 8.31
C ALA A 49 4.49 -24.26 7.83
N GLY A 50 5.54 -24.17 8.66
CA GLY A 50 6.86 -24.70 8.33
C GLY A 50 7.65 -23.87 7.30
N HIS A 51 7.16 -22.69 6.93
CA HIS A 51 7.87 -21.79 6.03
C HIS A 51 9.14 -21.27 6.71
N LEU A 52 10.29 -21.56 6.13
CA LEU A 52 11.58 -21.09 6.62
C LEU A 52 11.69 -19.59 6.34
N ASN A 53 11.83 -18.80 7.40
CA ASN A 53 11.97 -17.36 7.33
C ASN A 53 13.44 -16.97 7.56
N ASP A 54 13.95 -16.06 6.74
CA ASP A 54 15.28 -15.51 6.93
C ASP A 54 15.25 -14.43 8.02
N LEU A 55 15.68 -14.79 9.23
CA LEU A 55 15.73 -13.84 10.34
C LEU A 55 16.89 -12.84 10.24
N SER A 56 17.83 -13.06 9.31
CA SER A 56 18.94 -12.14 9.05
C SER A 56 18.54 -10.97 8.15
N ASP A 57 17.40 -11.06 7.46
CA ASP A 57 16.89 -10.01 6.60
C ASP A 57 16.69 -8.70 7.39
N ALA A 58 17.36 -7.65 6.91
CA ALA A 58 17.30 -6.31 7.49
C ALA A 58 15.88 -5.73 7.41
N GLN A 59 15.11 -6.02 6.37
CA GLN A 59 13.72 -5.57 6.25
C GLN A 59 12.85 -6.23 7.33
N TRP A 60 13.00 -7.55 7.51
CA TRP A 60 12.23 -8.30 8.51
C TRP A 60 12.58 -7.91 9.94
N ARG A 61 13.86 -7.67 10.24
CA ARG A 61 14.30 -7.16 11.55
C ARG A 61 13.76 -5.77 11.84
N ASN A 62 13.80 -4.88 10.85
CA ASN A 62 13.22 -3.53 10.99
C ASN A 62 11.71 -3.58 11.17
N PHE A 63 10.99 -4.43 10.42
CA PHE A 63 9.56 -4.59 10.60
C PHE A 63 9.23 -5.07 12.01
N ARG A 64 9.86 -6.15 12.49
CA ARG A 64 9.63 -6.67 13.85
C ARG A 64 10.01 -5.69 14.95
N GLY A 65 11.11 -4.95 14.77
CA GLY A 65 11.50 -3.89 15.69
C GLY A 65 10.49 -2.74 15.77
N ASN A 66 9.76 -2.48 14.69
CA ASN A 66 8.75 -1.43 14.61
C ASN A 66 7.32 -1.91 14.89
N LEU A 67 7.06 -3.22 14.95
CA LEU A 67 5.74 -3.79 15.26
C LEU A 67 5.14 -3.26 16.58
N PRO A 68 5.90 -3.15 17.70
CA PRO A 68 5.36 -2.60 18.94
C PRO A 68 4.89 -1.15 18.78
N ILE A 69 5.68 -0.31 18.09
CA ILE A 69 5.35 1.09 17.81
C ILE A 69 4.09 1.17 16.93
N LEU A 70 4.03 0.35 15.88
CA LEU A 70 2.87 0.28 15.00
C LEU A 70 1.60 -0.15 15.75
N THR A 71 1.74 -1.06 16.72
CA THR A 71 0.64 -1.53 17.57
C THR A 71 0.12 -0.39 18.47
N VAL A 72 1.02 0.38 19.07
CA VAL A 72 0.66 1.55 19.89
C VAL A 72 -0.07 2.60 19.04
N VAL A 73 0.42 2.91 17.85
CA VAL A 73 -0.22 3.87 16.93
C VAL A 73 -1.61 3.38 16.50
N MET A 74 -1.74 2.10 16.14
CA MET A 74 -3.04 1.51 15.79
C MET A 74 -4.02 1.60 16.97
N GLY A 75 -3.56 1.34 18.19
CA GLY A 75 -4.35 1.52 19.40
C GLY A 75 -4.82 2.96 19.59
N ALA A 76 -3.94 3.94 19.38
CA ALA A 76 -4.30 5.36 19.45
C ALA A 76 -5.35 5.74 18.40
N PHE A 77 -5.22 5.25 17.16
CA PHE A 77 -6.21 5.48 16.10
C PHE A 77 -7.55 4.86 16.44
N LEU A 78 -7.55 3.65 17.00
CA LEU A 78 -8.78 2.99 17.43
C LEU A 78 -9.51 3.80 18.51
N ILE A 79 -8.79 4.28 19.52
CA ILE A 79 -9.36 5.12 20.60
C ILE A 79 -9.94 6.41 20.01
N LEU A 80 -9.19 7.08 19.12
CA LEU A 80 -9.60 8.33 18.50
C LEU A 80 -10.86 8.13 17.62
N VAL A 81 -10.86 7.13 16.75
CA VAL A 81 -12.01 6.84 15.87
C VAL A 81 -13.24 6.43 16.68
N ASN A 82 -13.08 5.63 17.74
CA ASN A 82 -14.20 5.26 18.61
C ASN A 82 -14.75 6.45 19.39
N THR A 83 -13.89 7.33 19.90
CA THR A 83 -14.32 8.57 20.57
C THR A 83 -15.08 9.47 19.60
N LEU A 84 -14.54 9.71 18.41
CA LEU A 84 -15.20 10.52 17.37
C LEU A 84 -16.52 9.90 16.92
N ARG A 85 -16.55 8.57 16.78
CA ARG A 85 -17.78 7.82 16.47
C ARG A 85 -18.85 8.00 17.54
N TYR A 86 -18.46 7.97 18.82
CA TYR A 86 -19.36 8.17 19.94
C TYR A 86 -19.89 9.62 20.01
N CYS A 87 -19.00 10.61 19.90
CA CYS A 87 -19.37 12.03 19.99
C CYS A 87 -20.22 12.52 18.82
N TYR A 88 -19.91 12.09 17.58
CA TYR A 88 -20.55 12.58 16.36
C TYR A 88 -21.55 11.59 15.74
N GLY A 89 -21.80 10.44 16.37
CA GLY A 89 -22.75 9.43 15.87
C GLY A 89 -22.41 8.85 14.48
N LEU A 90 -21.13 8.90 14.08
CA LEU A 90 -20.68 8.54 12.74
C LEU A 90 -20.96 7.06 12.45
N LYS A 91 -21.80 6.77 11.45
CA LYS A 91 -22.11 5.41 11.00
C LYS A 91 -21.46 5.10 9.66
N GLY A 92 -20.84 3.91 9.58
CA GLY A 92 -20.35 3.30 8.34
C GLY A 92 -19.34 4.16 7.58
N ARG A 93 -19.84 4.93 6.60
CA ARG A 93 -19.03 5.74 5.69
C ARG A 93 -18.16 6.78 6.41
N GLY A 94 -18.68 7.43 7.45
CA GLY A 94 -17.92 8.42 8.23
C GLY A 94 -16.74 7.81 8.99
N THR A 95 -16.94 6.61 9.55
CA THR A 95 -15.88 5.86 10.25
C THR A 95 -14.79 5.41 9.27
N ALA A 96 -15.15 4.95 8.08
CA ALA A 96 -14.20 4.57 7.03
C ALA A 96 -13.34 5.76 6.55
N LEU A 97 -13.95 6.95 6.40
CA LEU A 97 -13.22 8.17 6.07
C LEU A 97 -12.21 8.56 7.15
N LEU A 98 -12.59 8.46 8.43
CA LEU A 98 -11.66 8.73 9.54
C LEU A 98 -10.47 7.76 9.53
N TRP A 99 -10.73 6.46 9.34
CA TRP A 99 -9.67 5.46 9.21
C TRP A 99 -8.72 5.76 8.04
N LEU A 100 -9.27 6.18 6.90
CA LEU A 100 -8.49 6.50 5.71
C LEU A 100 -7.61 7.74 5.94
N ILE A 101 -8.16 8.82 6.50
CA ILE A 101 -7.42 10.05 6.79
C ILE A 101 -6.30 9.78 7.80
N LEU A 102 -6.59 9.06 8.89
CA LEU A 102 -5.60 8.72 9.91
C LEU A 102 -4.48 7.85 9.33
N SER A 103 -4.83 6.81 8.57
CA SER A 103 -3.84 5.93 7.95
C SER A 103 -2.98 6.67 6.93
N LEU A 104 -3.58 7.54 6.12
CA LEU A 104 -2.84 8.35 5.13
C LEU A 104 -1.89 9.34 5.81
N SER A 105 -2.35 10.03 6.85
CA SER A 105 -1.51 10.94 7.62
C SER A 105 -0.31 10.25 8.25
N TYR A 106 -0.49 9.03 8.76
CA TYR A 106 0.57 8.21 9.33
C TYR A 106 1.58 7.74 8.29
N LEU A 107 1.10 7.37 7.10
CA LEU A 107 1.95 6.98 5.99
C LEU A 107 2.82 8.16 5.52
N CYS A 108 2.24 9.37 5.46
CA CYS A 108 2.98 10.60 5.17
C CYS A 108 4.05 10.89 6.23
N TYR A 109 3.74 10.64 7.51
CA TYR A 109 4.68 10.80 8.62
C TYR A 109 5.86 9.81 8.54
N LEU A 110 5.60 8.52 8.35
CA LEU A 110 6.64 7.48 8.27
C LEU A 110 7.56 7.64 7.05
N HIS A 111 7.03 8.13 5.93
CA HIS A 111 7.80 8.28 4.70
C HIS A 111 8.64 9.58 4.66
N GLY A 112 8.65 10.35 5.75
CA GLY A 112 9.63 11.42 5.99
C GLY A 112 9.75 12.42 4.84
N ALA A 113 8.65 13.00 4.35
CA ALA A 113 8.67 14.17 3.44
C ALA A 113 9.56 14.10 2.16
N TRP A 114 10.05 12.95 1.70
CA TRP A 114 11.18 12.91 0.75
C TRP A 114 10.83 12.84 -0.76
N TYR A 115 9.55 12.94 -1.13
CA TYR A 115 9.17 13.51 -2.44
C TYR A 115 8.19 14.66 -2.22
N ALA A 116 8.58 15.63 -1.40
CA ALA A 116 7.85 16.88 -1.20
C ALA A 116 7.24 17.37 -2.52
N THR A 117 5.90 17.50 -2.59
CA THR A 117 5.14 18.15 -3.68
C THR A 117 5.38 17.53 -5.08
N HIS A 118 4.40 16.90 -5.74
CA HIS A 118 3.71 17.64 -6.80
C HIS A 118 2.40 16.98 -7.32
N GLN A 119 2.15 15.66 -7.15
CA GLN A 119 1.04 15.01 -7.90
C GLN A 119 -0.12 14.46 -7.05
N SER A 120 0.15 13.84 -5.90
CA SER A 120 -0.85 13.04 -5.17
C SER A 120 -1.74 13.84 -4.22
N ILE A 121 -1.24 14.96 -3.66
CA ILE A 121 -2.05 15.85 -2.80
C ILE A 121 -3.09 16.62 -3.64
N LEU A 122 -2.73 17.09 -4.84
CA LEU A 122 -3.68 17.71 -5.77
C LEU A 122 -4.79 16.73 -6.14
N PHE A 123 -4.48 15.44 -6.32
CA PHE A 123 -5.49 14.42 -6.59
C PHE A 123 -6.49 14.27 -5.42
N PHE A 124 -6.03 14.17 -4.18
CA PHE A 124 -6.92 14.04 -3.02
C PHE A 124 -7.72 15.32 -2.70
N ILE A 125 -7.15 16.50 -2.94
CA ILE A 125 -7.86 17.78 -2.75
C ILE A 125 -8.92 17.98 -3.86
N PHE A 126 -8.59 17.72 -5.13
CA PHE A 126 -9.56 17.85 -6.22
C PHE A 126 -10.70 16.83 -6.10
N HIS A 127 -10.41 15.59 -5.68
CA HIS A 127 -11.44 14.58 -5.47
C HIS A 127 -12.32 14.89 -4.25
N GLY A 128 -11.74 15.44 -3.18
CA GLY A 128 -12.50 15.92 -2.02
C GLY A 128 -13.41 17.10 -2.34
N LEU A 129 -12.94 18.08 -3.11
CA LEU A 129 -13.71 19.27 -3.51
C LEU A 129 -14.83 18.92 -4.52
N PHE A 130 -14.56 18.00 -5.46
CA PHE A 130 -15.55 17.50 -6.42
C PHE A 130 -16.74 16.82 -5.74
N LEU A 131 -16.48 16.06 -4.68
CA LEU A 131 -17.51 15.39 -3.90
C LEU A 131 -18.31 16.34 -2.99
N LEU A 132 -17.78 17.53 -2.68
CA LEU A 132 -18.43 18.52 -1.80
C LEU A 132 -19.28 19.54 -2.57
N VAL A 133 -18.99 19.79 -3.85
CA VAL A 133 -19.79 20.69 -4.71
C VAL A 133 -20.97 19.96 -5.39
N ASN A 134 -20.91 18.63 -5.50
CA ASN A 134 -21.92 17.82 -6.22
C ASN A 134 -22.82 16.98 -5.29
N PHE A 135 -22.78 17.21 -3.98
CA PHE A 135 -23.68 16.66 -2.96
C PHE A 135 -23.99 17.72 -1.91
#